data_AF-A0A7J9FIB7-F1
#
_entry.id   AF-A0A7J9FIB7-F1
#
_cell.length_a   1.000
_cell.length_b   1.000
_cell.length_c   1.000
_cell.angle_alpha   90.00
_cell.angle_beta   90.00
_cell.angle_gamma   90.00
#
_symmetry.space_group_name_H-M   'P 1'
#
loop_
_entity.id
_entity.type
_entity.pdbx_description
1 polymer ?
#
loop_
_entity_poly.entity_id
_entity_poly.type
_entity_poly.pdbx_seq_one_letter_code
_entity_poly.pdbx_strand_id
1 'polypeptide(L)'
;MLSFFHTTIGYFFNTTVIVLSVYGFLWVQLYLALSGVENSALGNDTNSKKALSAVINEELVIQFGLFMTLPAILESSVESGFLEAIWEFLVMQLQLSTVFYTFSMGTRVHFFGRTVLHGGAKYRQTGRGFGLRHRSFADIYRLYARSHFIKAIEFGLILMVYATYTPSAKVTFFYIDMSLTCWLLVLSWIFAPFLFNPLGFDWLKTVYDFEEFMNWIWYRDGVFVKATQSWEHWWYEEQYHLVTTSLWGKLLEIVLNLRFFFFQYGIVYNLGISGQSRSGFVYLWSWIFIFAAFGIYLTMVYVRNNYGAKKHIYVRLAESLLMVLGILLVIALRQFTDFRYVDIFISLLAFIPSGWGLLSIAQVFRPLRHTRLWDSVVSLARYCEIMFGVIVMGPVAVLSWMPGFQSMQTRILFNEAFSKGLQVFKIITEKGYQTDV
;
A
#
# COMPACT_ATOMS: atom_id res chain seq x y z
N MET A 1 29.76 -5.82 -18.51
CA MET A 1 29.42 -7.02 -19.37
C MET A 1 28.04 -7.65 -19.07
N LEU A 2 27.26 -7.16 -18.10
CA LEU A 2 25.97 -7.74 -17.69
C LEU A 2 24.72 -7.20 -18.41
N SER A 3 24.89 -6.29 -19.39
CA SER A 3 23.77 -5.63 -20.08
C SER A 3 22.82 -6.60 -20.78
N PHE A 4 23.33 -7.73 -21.29
CA PHE A 4 22.52 -8.78 -21.91
C PHE A 4 21.55 -9.41 -20.90
N PHE A 5 21.99 -9.68 -19.67
CA PHE A 5 21.10 -10.22 -18.63
C PHE A 5 19.94 -9.24 -18.35
N HIS A 6 20.26 -7.97 -18.10
CA HIS A 6 19.27 -6.93 -17.77
C HIS A 6 18.27 -6.59 -18.88
N THR A 7 18.54 -7.03 -20.12
CA THR A 7 17.67 -6.81 -21.29
C THR A 7 16.84 -8.04 -21.67
N THR A 8 17.03 -9.17 -20.99
CA THR A 8 16.32 -10.43 -21.27
C THR A 8 15.15 -10.69 -20.32
N ILE A 9 14.28 -11.63 -20.70
CA ILE A 9 13.18 -12.14 -19.87
C ILE A 9 13.69 -12.71 -18.54
N GLY A 10 14.91 -13.26 -18.51
CA GLY A 10 15.53 -13.82 -17.31
C GLY A 10 15.63 -12.81 -16.17
N TYR A 11 15.89 -11.53 -16.47
CA TYR A 11 15.93 -10.48 -15.46
C TYR A 11 14.55 -10.19 -14.84
N PHE A 12 13.49 -10.13 -15.66
CA PHE A 12 12.13 -9.92 -15.17
C PHE A 12 11.63 -11.11 -14.34
N PHE A 13 11.97 -12.33 -14.77
CA PHE A 13 11.67 -13.54 -14.01
C PHE A 13 12.41 -13.56 -12.66
N ASN A 14 13.72 -13.31 -12.65
CA ASN A 14 14.52 -13.24 -11.43
C ASN A 14 13.96 -12.20 -10.45
N THR A 15 13.70 -10.98 -10.93
CA THR A 15 13.10 -9.91 -10.10
C THR A 15 11.75 -10.34 -9.52
N THR A 16 10.94 -11.08 -10.29
CA THR A 16 9.65 -11.61 -9.85
C THR A 16 9.82 -12.64 -8.74
N VAL A 17 10.74 -13.59 -8.90
CA VAL A 17 11.04 -14.60 -7.87
C VAL A 17 11.48 -13.92 -6.57
N ILE A 18 12.39 -12.94 -6.64
CA ILE A 18 12.86 -12.21 -5.46
C ILE A 18 11.70 -11.53 -4.73
N VAL A 19 10.85 -10.78 -5.42
CA VAL A 19 9.71 -10.13 -4.77
C VAL A 19 8.71 -11.14 -4.22
N LEU A 20 8.47 -12.27 -4.92
CA LEU A 20 7.59 -13.33 -4.42
C LEU A 20 8.16 -14.03 -3.17
N SER A 21 9.48 -14.25 -3.09
CA SER A 21 10.14 -14.75 -1.89
C SER A 21 9.89 -13.83 -0.69
N VAL A 22 9.92 -12.52 -0.92
CA VAL A 22 9.66 -11.50 0.12
C VAL A 22 8.21 -11.51 0.57
N TYR A 23 7.27 -11.67 -0.37
CA TYR A 23 5.86 -11.92 -0.05
C TYR A 23 5.73 -13.18 0.82
N GLY A 24 6.31 -14.30 0.39
CA GLY A 24 6.28 -15.56 1.13
C GLY A 24 6.84 -15.41 2.54
N PHE A 25 8.01 -14.80 2.65
CA PHE A 25 8.69 -14.50 3.91
C PHE A 25 7.80 -13.71 4.87
N LEU A 26 7.27 -12.55 4.44
CA LEU A 26 6.46 -11.69 5.31
C LEU A 26 5.17 -12.39 5.77
N TRP A 27 4.53 -13.13 4.86
CA TRP A 27 3.33 -13.90 5.19
C TRP A 27 3.60 -15.08 6.13
N VAL A 28 4.74 -15.76 5.97
CA VAL A 28 5.19 -16.82 6.89
C VAL A 28 5.47 -16.22 8.27
N GLN A 29 6.13 -15.07 8.36
CA GLN A 29 6.38 -14.38 9.62
C GLN A 29 5.08 -13.98 10.34
N LEU A 30 4.12 -13.44 9.59
CA LEU A 30 2.79 -13.17 10.13
C LEU A 30 2.13 -14.43 10.69
N TYR A 31 2.23 -15.54 9.94
CA TYR A 31 1.69 -16.82 10.37
C TYR A 31 2.32 -17.33 11.66
N LEU A 32 3.66 -17.28 11.75
CA LEU A 32 4.39 -17.71 12.94
C LEU A 32 4.03 -16.85 14.17
N ALA A 33 3.94 -15.52 14.00
CA ALA A 33 3.56 -14.60 15.05
C ALA A 33 2.14 -14.84 15.58
N LEU A 34 1.17 -15.08 14.70
CA LEU A 34 -0.24 -15.21 15.08
C LEU A 34 -0.64 -16.62 15.51
N SER A 35 0.01 -17.66 14.98
CA SER A 35 -0.30 -19.06 15.31
C SER A 35 0.20 -19.48 16.70
N GLY A 36 1.15 -18.75 17.27
CA GLY A 36 1.81 -19.13 18.51
C GLY A 36 2.70 -20.37 18.38
N VAL A 37 2.98 -20.82 17.14
CA VAL A 37 3.87 -21.96 16.85
C VAL A 37 5.27 -21.68 17.38
N GLU A 38 5.75 -20.44 17.32
CA GLU A 38 7.03 -20.06 17.93
C GLU A 38 7.06 -20.33 19.44
N ASN A 39 5.93 -20.18 20.12
CA ASN A 39 5.83 -20.41 21.55
C ASN A 39 5.64 -21.90 21.89
N SER A 40 4.94 -22.66 21.04
CA SER A 40 4.69 -24.09 21.28
C SER A 40 5.82 -25.01 20.82
N ALA A 41 6.46 -24.71 19.68
CA ALA A 41 7.49 -25.58 19.09
C ALA A 41 8.89 -25.38 19.70
N LEU A 42 9.18 -24.19 20.26
CA LEU A 42 10.51 -23.83 20.74
C LEU A 42 10.56 -23.70 22.29
N GLY A 43 9.45 -23.98 22.98
CA GLY A 43 9.37 -23.91 24.44
C GLY A 43 9.88 -22.59 25.02
N ASN A 44 10.50 -22.66 26.20
CA ASN A 44 11.24 -21.54 26.81
C ASN A 44 12.70 -21.45 26.33
N ASP A 45 13.13 -22.27 25.36
CA ASP A 45 14.51 -22.24 24.89
C ASP A 45 14.74 -21.03 23.97
N THR A 46 15.28 -19.98 24.58
CA THR A 46 15.61 -18.73 23.91
C THR A 46 16.65 -18.91 22.80
N ASN A 47 17.50 -19.95 22.85
CA ASN A 47 18.51 -20.20 21.83
C ASN A 47 17.90 -20.81 20.57
N SER A 48 16.98 -21.77 20.71
CA SER A 48 16.25 -22.32 19.56
C SER A 48 15.38 -21.27 18.87
N LYS A 49 14.76 -20.36 19.63
CA LYS A 49 14.02 -19.20 19.08
C LYS A 49 14.91 -18.26 18.28
N LYS A 50 16.09 -17.95 18.81
CA LYS A 50 17.10 -17.13 18.10
C LYS A 50 17.60 -17.83 16.85
N ALA A 51 17.88 -19.13 16.92
CA ALA A 51 18.35 -19.92 15.78
C ALA A 51 17.31 -20.00 14.66
N LEU A 52 16.04 -20.25 15.00
CA LEU A 52 14.96 -20.25 14.00
C LEU A 52 14.78 -18.87 13.37
N SER A 53 14.76 -17.81 14.18
CA SER A 53 14.68 -16.44 13.67
C SER A 53 15.88 -16.09 12.79
N ALA A 54 17.08 -16.56 13.12
CA ALA A 54 18.28 -16.34 12.31
C ALA A 54 18.18 -17.03 10.95
N VAL A 55 17.83 -18.32 10.92
CA VAL A 55 17.68 -19.10 9.67
C VAL A 55 16.61 -18.51 8.76
N ILE A 56 15.47 -18.09 9.34
CA ILE A 56 14.40 -17.48 8.55
C ILE A 56 14.85 -16.11 8.01
N ASN A 57 15.47 -15.27 8.85
CA ASN A 57 15.84 -13.89 8.48
C ASN A 57 17.08 -13.78 7.57
N GLU A 58 17.94 -14.80 7.51
CA GLU A 58 19.12 -14.84 6.61
C GLU A 58 18.74 -14.63 5.14
N GLU A 59 17.55 -15.07 4.72
CA GLU A 59 17.08 -14.93 3.34
C GLU A 59 16.96 -13.46 2.90
N LEU A 60 16.55 -12.54 3.79
CA LEU A 60 16.34 -11.14 3.45
C LEU A 60 17.64 -10.33 3.33
N VAL A 61 18.63 -10.59 4.19
CA VAL A 61 19.95 -9.94 4.15
C VAL A 61 20.64 -10.24 2.82
N ILE A 62 20.52 -11.49 2.39
CA ILE A 62 21.13 -12.00 1.17
C ILE A 62 20.44 -11.39 -0.06
N GLN A 63 19.11 -11.25 -0.07
CA GLN A 63 18.36 -10.87 -1.28
C GLN A 63 18.21 -9.35 -1.53
N PHE A 64 18.07 -8.50 -0.52
CA PHE A 64 17.78 -7.07 -0.73
C PHE A 64 18.97 -6.11 -0.71
N GLY A 65 19.95 -6.36 0.17
CA GLY A 65 21.01 -5.38 0.44
C GLY A 65 22.33 -5.67 -0.28
N LEU A 66 22.87 -6.88 -0.07
CA LEU A 66 24.23 -7.20 -0.47
C LEU A 66 24.31 -7.79 -1.88
N PHE A 67 23.64 -8.89 -2.21
CA PHE A 67 23.89 -9.56 -3.51
C PHE A 67 23.38 -8.81 -4.75
N MET A 68 22.41 -7.90 -4.61
CA MET A 68 21.96 -7.09 -5.76
C MET A 68 22.91 -5.91 -6.05
N THR A 69 23.61 -5.41 -5.03
CA THR A 69 24.52 -4.26 -5.15
C THR A 69 25.98 -4.68 -5.33
N LEU A 70 26.36 -5.86 -4.83
CA LEU A 70 27.71 -6.40 -4.90
C LEU A 70 28.21 -6.58 -6.34
N PRO A 71 27.42 -7.05 -7.32
CA PRO A 71 27.84 -7.08 -8.73
C PRO A 71 28.18 -5.70 -9.28
N ALA A 72 27.42 -4.66 -8.90
CA ALA A 72 27.66 -3.29 -9.34
C ALA A 72 28.94 -2.72 -8.69
N ILE A 73 29.16 -2.99 -7.40
CA ILE A 73 30.40 -2.59 -6.70
C ILE A 73 31.60 -3.31 -7.30
N LEU A 74 31.49 -4.60 -7.61
CA LEU A 74 32.56 -5.36 -8.24
C LEU A 74 32.87 -4.87 -9.65
N GLU A 75 31.85 -4.58 -10.47
CA GLU A 75 32.02 -4.04 -11.82
C GLU A 75 32.71 -2.66 -11.75
N SER A 76 32.20 -1.73 -10.93
CA SER A 76 32.85 -0.42 -10.72
C SER A 76 34.26 -0.56 -10.12
N SER A 77 34.51 -1.54 -9.24
CA SER A 77 35.84 -1.78 -8.68
C SER A 77 36.86 -2.20 -9.73
N VAL A 78 36.43 -2.94 -10.75
CA VAL A 78 37.27 -3.36 -11.88
C VAL A 78 37.47 -2.22 -12.88
N GLU A 79 36.46 -1.38 -13.10
CA GLU A 79 36.50 -0.28 -14.07
C GLU A 79 37.23 0.97 -13.55
N SER A 80 36.95 1.39 -12.32
CA SER A 80 37.36 2.67 -11.75
C SER A 80 38.32 2.53 -10.55
N GLY A 81 38.49 1.31 -10.02
CA GLY A 81 39.28 1.02 -8.82
C GLY A 81 38.44 0.96 -7.54
N PHE A 82 38.90 0.17 -6.55
CA PHE A 82 38.10 -0.18 -5.37
C PHE A 82 37.65 1.00 -4.49
N LEU A 83 38.55 1.95 -4.22
CA LEU A 83 38.20 3.12 -3.39
C LEU A 83 37.20 4.03 -4.10
N GLU A 84 37.36 4.23 -5.40
CA GLU A 84 36.43 5.02 -6.21
C GLU A 84 35.07 4.34 -6.26
N ALA A 85 35.03 3.01 -6.43
CA ALA A 85 33.79 2.24 -6.43
C ALA A 85 33.01 2.35 -5.10
N ILE A 86 33.72 2.36 -3.95
CA ILE A 86 33.08 2.60 -2.65
C ILE A 86 32.51 4.02 -2.59
N TRP A 87 33.26 5.01 -3.05
CA TRP A 87 32.81 6.40 -3.05
C TRP A 87 31.59 6.61 -3.95
N GLU A 88 31.63 6.10 -5.19
CA GLU A 88 30.51 6.10 -6.13
C GLU A 88 29.28 5.43 -5.52
N PHE A 89 29.47 4.26 -4.88
CA PHE A 89 28.38 3.56 -4.20
C PHE A 89 27.74 4.43 -3.10
N LEU A 90 28.54 5.06 -2.24
CA LEU A 90 28.04 5.95 -1.19
C LEU A 90 27.27 7.15 -1.78
N VAL A 91 27.80 7.77 -2.84
CA VAL A 91 27.12 8.86 -3.54
C VAL A 91 25.78 8.38 -4.12
N MET A 92 25.73 7.20 -4.74
CA MET A 92 24.50 6.61 -5.24
C MET A 92 23.48 6.37 -4.12
N GLN A 93 23.91 5.96 -2.93
CA GLN A 93 23.00 5.80 -1.79
C GLN A 93 22.43 7.15 -1.30
N LEU A 94 23.26 8.19 -1.23
CA LEU A 94 22.82 9.55 -0.87
C LEU A 94 21.84 10.14 -1.89
N GLN A 95 21.95 9.73 -3.16
CA GLN A 95 21.01 10.08 -4.23
C GLN A 95 19.73 9.22 -4.23
N LEU A 96 19.51 8.41 -3.18
CA LEU A 96 18.33 7.57 -3.00
C LEU A 96 18.19 6.47 -4.06
N SER A 97 19.30 5.97 -4.60
CA SER A 97 19.28 4.90 -5.62
C SER A 97 18.57 3.64 -5.13
N THR A 98 18.78 3.22 -3.88
CA THR A 98 18.08 2.07 -3.28
C THR A 98 16.57 2.26 -3.28
N VAL A 99 16.09 3.47 -2.97
CA VAL A 99 14.65 3.80 -2.99
C VAL A 99 14.11 3.71 -4.41
N PHE A 100 14.83 4.28 -5.39
CA PHE A 100 14.46 4.23 -6.79
C PHE A 100 14.41 2.80 -7.35
N TYR A 101 15.45 2.01 -7.12
CA TYR A 101 15.52 0.64 -7.64
C TYR A 101 14.51 -0.28 -6.97
N THR A 102 14.28 -0.13 -5.66
CA THR A 102 13.24 -0.89 -4.93
C THR A 102 11.84 -0.59 -5.46
N PHE A 103 11.56 0.68 -5.74
CA PHE A 103 10.33 1.08 -6.41
C PHE A 103 10.24 0.52 -7.84
N SER A 104 11.31 0.64 -8.62
CA SER A 104 11.34 0.13 -9.99
C SER A 104 11.12 -1.39 -10.07
N MET A 105 11.64 -2.16 -9.11
CA MET A 105 11.40 -3.60 -9.01
C MET A 105 9.90 -3.90 -8.82
N GLY A 106 9.21 -3.15 -7.94
CA GLY A 106 7.76 -3.31 -7.72
C GLY A 106 6.94 -3.12 -9.00
N THR A 107 7.30 -2.12 -9.81
CA THR A 107 6.66 -1.87 -11.12
C THR A 107 6.86 -3.06 -12.06
N ARG A 108 8.10 -3.54 -12.20
CA ARG A 108 8.43 -4.65 -13.11
C ARG A 108 7.68 -5.91 -12.72
N VAL A 109 7.70 -6.27 -11.44
CA VAL A 109 7.05 -7.50 -10.95
C VAL A 109 5.53 -7.43 -11.07
N HIS A 110 4.91 -6.29 -10.76
CA HIS A 110 3.46 -6.17 -10.86
C HIS A 110 2.97 -6.36 -12.31
N PHE A 111 3.57 -5.67 -13.27
CA PHE A 111 3.12 -5.74 -14.66
C PHE A 111 3.57 -7.04 -15.34
N PHE A 112 4.76 -7.55 -15.06
CA PHE A 112 5.20 -8.85 -15.54
C PHE A 112 4.30 -9.97 -15.01
N GLY A 113 4.05 -10.02 -13.70
CA GLY A 113 3.16 -11.01 -13.08
C GLY A 113 1.73 -10.92 -13.60
N ARG A 114 1.19 -9.70 -13.81
CA ARG A 114 -0.13 -9.51 -14.43
C ARG A 114 -0.17 -10.09 -15.85
N THR A 115 0.84 -9.83 -16.68
CA THR A 115 0.91 -10.39 -18.04
C THR A 115 1.04 -11.91 -18.02
N VAL A 116 1.77 -12.49 -17.07
CA VAL A 116 1.89 -13.96 -16.92
C VAL A 116 0.55 -14.60 -16.51
N LEU A 117 -0.17 -14.02 -15.55
CA LEU A 117 -1.41 -14.60 -15.01
C LEU A 117 -2.64 -14.37 -15.88
N HIS A 118 -2.76 -13.18 -16.46
CA HIS A 118 -3.97 -12.71 -17.12
C HIS A 118 -3.80 -12.49 -18.63
N GLY A 119 -2.56 -12.46 -19.11
CA GLY A 119 -2.24 -11.98 -20.44
C GLY A 119 -2.43 -10.47 -20.58
N GLY A 120 -2.13 -9.97 -21.78
CA GLY A 120 -2.30 -8.58 -22.14
C GLY A 120 -1.07 -7.71 -21.89
N ALA A 121 -0.91 -6.71 -22.76
CA ALA A 121 0.10 -5.67 -22.66
C ALA A 121 -0.59 -4.32 -22.88
N LYS A 122 -0.29 -3.35 -22.01
CA LYS A 122 -0.78 -1.98 -22.15
C LYS A 122 0.41 -1.07 -22.39
N TYR A 123 0.53 -0.53 -23.60
CA TYR A 123 1.52 0.50 -23.85
C TYR A 123 1.10 1.79 -23.13
N ARG A 124 2.01 2.35 -22.35
CA ARG A 124 1.88 3.70 -21.79
C ARG A 124 2.98 4.55 -22.39
N GLN A 125 2.57 5.63 -23.05
CA GLN A 125 3.50 6.60 -23.61
C GLN A 125 4.32 7.22 -22.49
N THR A 126 5.63 7.06 -22.57
CA THR A 126 6.57 7.90 -21.83
C THR A 126 6.69 9.21 -22.61
N GLY A 127 6.18 10.30 -22.05
CA GLY A 127 6.23 11.60 -22.74
C GLY A 127 7.68 11.98 -23.08
N ARG A 128 7.92 12.50 -24.28
CA ARG A 128 9.22 13.04 -24.71
C ARG A 128 9.38 14.51 -24.30
N GLY A 129 9.28 14.78 -23.00
CA GLY A 129 9.44 16.14 -22.44
C GLY A 129 10.34 16.12 -21.20
N PHE A 130 10.93 17.27 -20.89
CA PHE A 130 11.66 17.46 -19.63
C PHE A 130 10.71 17.17 -18.45
N GLY A 131 11.08 16.22 -17.58
CA GLY A 131 10.30 15.77 -16.41
C GLY A 131 10.20 16.78 -15.27
N LEU A 132 10.16 18.08 -15.59
CA LEU A 132 10.15 19.20 -14.65
C LEU A 132 8.76 19.53 -14.11
N ARG A 133 7.73 18.88 -14.66
CA ARG A 133 6.35 19.14 -14.28
C ARG A 133 5.94 18.25 -13.13
N HIS A 134 5.49 18.88 -12.05
CA HIS A 134 4.78 18.23 -10.97
C HIS A 134 3.59 17.41 -11.51
N ARG A 135 3.55 16.13 -11.13
CA ARG A 135 2.40 15.24 -11.34
C ARG A 135 1.49 15.33 -10.12
N SER A 136 0.18 15.53 -10.35
CA SER A 136 -0.79 15.56 -9.26
C SER A 136 -0.89 14.20 -8.58
N PHE A 137 -1.31 14.20 -7.31
CA PHE A 137 -1.54 12.96 -6.59
C PHE A 137 -2.55 12.03 -7.28
N ALA A 138 -3.61 12.58 -7.90
CA ALA A 138 -4.57 11.79 -8.67
C ALA A 138 -3.90 11.04 -9.85
N ASP A 139 -2.94 11.66 -10.54
CA ASP A 139 -2.13 10.99 -11.57
C ASP A 139 -1.28 9.87 -10.96
N ILE A 140 -0.53 10.19 -9.90
CA ILE A 140 0.36 9.24 -9.21
C ILE A 140 -0.41 8.02 -8.70
N TYR A 141 -1.54 8.26 -8.04
CA TYR A 141 -2.40 7.23 -7.46
C TYR A 141 -2.91 6.27 -8.53
N ARG A 142 -3.39 6.79 -9.67
CA ARG A 142 -3.84 5.95 -10.80
C ARG A 142 -2.74 5.10 -11.44
N LEU A 143 -1.48 5.51 -11.32
CA LEU A 143 -0.34 4.75 -11.82
C LEU A 143 0.10 3.66 -10.84
N TYR A 144 0.08 3.96 -9.53
CA TYR A 144 0.80 3.17 -8.53
C TYR A 144 -0.07 2.52 -7.43
N ALA A 145 -1.38 2.79 -7.38
CA ALA A 145 -2.28 2.25 -6.36
C ALA A 145 -2.19 0.72 -6.25
N ARG A 146 -2.35 0.00 -7.38
CA ARG A 146 -2.34 -1.48 -7.43
C ARG A 146 -0.95 -2.10 -7.41
N SER A 147 0.04 -1.39 -7.96
CA SER A 147 1.39 -1.91 -8.14
C SER A 147 2.29 -1.69 -6.93
N HIS A 148 2.03 -0.65 -6.12
CA HIS A 148 2.87 -0.27 -4.98
C HIS A 148 2.03 0.02 -3.73
N PHE A 149 1.15 1.01 -3.75
CA PHE A 149 0.56 1.56 -2.52
C PHE A 149 -0.21 0.53 -1.71
N ILE A 150 -1.16 -0.17 -2.31
CA ILE A 150 -1.97 -1.17 -1.60
C ILE A 150 -1.09 -2.30 -1.06
N LYS A 151 -0.08 -2.70 -1.83
CA LYS A 151 0.88 -3.74 -1.44
C LYS A 151 1.82 -3.30 -0.32
N ALA A 152 2.25 -2.04 -0.34
CA ALA A 152 3.07 -1.45 0.71
C ALA A 152 2.27 -1.30 2.01
N ILE A 153 0.99 -0.95 1.92
CA ILE A 153 0.08 -0.92 3.07
C ILE A 153 -0.14 -2.33 3.62
N GLU A 154 -0.33 -3.33 2.76
CA GLU A 154 -0.38 -4.76 3.16
C GLU A 154 0.88 -5.15 3.95
N PHE A 155 2.07 -4.88 3.41
CA PHE A 155 3.34 -5.17 4.09
C PHE A 155 3.55 -4.39 5.37
N GLY A 156 3.22 -3.09 5.39
CA GLY A 156 3.28 -2.28 6.60
C GLY A 156 2.37 -2.84 7.70
N LEU A 157 1.19 -3.33 7.33
CA LEU A 157 0.26 -3.98 8.26
C LEU A 157 0.86 -5.29 8.81
N ILE A 158 1.45 -6.13 7.97
CA ILE A 158 2.16 -7.34 8.41
C ILE A 158 3.24 -6.99 9.43
N LEU A 159 4.08 -6.00 9.13
CA LEU A 159 5.18 -5.59 10.01
C LEU A 159 4.68 -5.04 11.34
N MET A 160 3.60 -4.25 11.35
CA MET A 160 2.97 -3.75 12.58
C MET A 160 2.40 -4.88 13.44
N VAL A 161 1.71 -5.84 12.82
CA VAL A 161 1.15 -7.01 13.54
C VAL A 161 2.27 -7.88 14.10
N TYR A 162 3.31 -8.16 13.29
CA TYR A 162 4.49 -8.91 13.72
C TYR A 162 5.22 -8.24 14.90
N ALA A 163 5.40 -6.91 14.84
CA ALA A 163 6.00 -6.14 15.94
C ALA A 163 5.18 -6.17 17.24
N THR A 164 3.86 -6.31 17.13
CA THR A 164 2.94 -6.31 18.28
C THR A 164 2.87 -7.68 18.96
N TYR A 165 2.82 -8.77 18.18
CA TYR A 165 2.53 -10.11 18.71
C TYR A 165 3.77 -10.99 18.95
N THR A 166 4.94 -10.64 18.41
CA THR A 166 6.16 -11.46 18.58
C THR A 166 7.02 -10.93 19.73
N PRO A 167 7.19 -11.66 20.86
CA PRO A 167 8.03 -11.21 21.97
C PRO A 167 9.52 -11.20 21.61
N SER A 168 9.96 -12.14 20.76
CA SER A 168 11.34 -12.29 20.27
C SER A 168 11.83 -11.09 19.45
N ALA A 169 10.89 -10.28 18.92
CA ALA A 169 11.16 -9.04 18.20
C ALA A 169 11.95 -8.01 19.04
N LYS A 170 11.81 -8.05 20.36
CA LYS A 170 12.38 -7.01 21.24
C LYS A 170 13.86 -7.22 21.60
N VAL A 171 14.47 -8.36 21.25
CA VAL A 171 15.75 -8.78 21.87
C VAL A 171 16.84 -9.18 20.87
N THR A 172 16.54 -9.32 19.57
CA THR A 172 17.49 -9.94 18.61
C THR A 172 17.94 -8.97 17.51
N PHE A 173 19.25 -8.86 17.28
CA PHE A 173 19.84 -8.07 16.17
C PHE A 173 19.20 -8.37 14.81
N PHE A 174 18.93 -9.66 14.53
CA PHE A 174 18.26 -10.12 13.31
C PHE A 174 16.86 -9.55 13.10
N TYR A 175 16.13 -9.20 14.17
CA TYR A 175 14.84 -8.52 14.04
C TYR A 175 15.01 -7.07 13.58
N ILE A 176 15.99 -6.36 14.14
CA ILE A 176 16.26 -4.95 13.81
C ILE A 176 16.62 -4.83 12.34
N ASP A 177 17.50 -5.70 11.86
CA ASP A 177 17.96 -5.73 10.48
C ASP A 177 16.81 -6.07 9.49
N MET A 178 16.04 -7.13 9.79
CA MET A 178 14.86 -7.53 9.02
C MET A 178 13.83 -6.39 8.96
N SER A 179 13.50 -5.82 10.12
CA SER A 179 12.53 -4.75 10.25
C SER A 179 12.96 -3.53 9.45
N LEU A 180 14.22 -3.12 9.56
CA LEU A 180 14.77 -1.99 8.81
C LEU A 180 14.64 -2.22 7.29
N THR A 181 15.03 -3.38 6.79
CA THR A 181 14.99 -3.71 5.36
C THR A 181 13.56 -3.76 4.81
N CYS A 182 12.64 -4.40 5.53
CA CYS A 182 11.24 -4.48 5.11
C CYS A 182 10.53 -3.13 5.19
N TRP A 183 10.80 -2.32 6.23
CA TRP A 183 10.29 -0.96 6.30
C TRP A 183 10.88 -0.07 5.22
N LEU A 184 12.16 -0.22 4.87
CA LEU A 184 12.76 0.48 3.74
C LEU A 184 12.03 0.16 2.44
N LEU A 185 11.63 -1.10 2.21
CA LEU A 185 10.81 -1.47 1.05
C LEU A 185 9.44 -0.79 1.08
N VAL A 186 8.73 -0.84 2.21
CA VAL A 186 7.41 -0.21 2.38
C VAL A 186 7.49 1.30 2.11
N LEU A 187 8.46 1.96 2.74
CA LEU A 187 8.71 3.39 2.57
C LEU A 187 9.09 3.71 1.12
N SER A 188 9.91 2.90 0.48
CA SER A 188 10.29 3.11 -0.92
C SER A 188 9.08 3.02 -1.86
N TRP A 189 8.18 2.06 -1.63
CA TRP A 189 6.97 1.90 -2.43
C TRP A 189 5.94 3.02 -2.25
N ILE A 190 5.92 3.65 -1.07
CA ILE A 190 5.02 4.79 -0.77
C ILE A 190 5.64 6.11 -1.24
N PHE A 191 6.89 6.39 -0.87
CA PHE A 191 7.49 7.72 -1.00
C PHE A 191 8.24 7.97 -2.31
N ALA A 192 8.77 6.95 -2.99
CA ALA A 192 9.50 7.15 -4.24
C ALA A 192 8.75 8.00 -5.29
N PRO A 193 7.44 7.81 -5.56
CA PRO A 193 6.76 8.63 -6.56
C PRO A 193 6.61 10.10 -6.14
N PHE A 194 6.75 10.44 -4.85
CA PHE A 194 6.76 11.81 -4.36
C PHE A 194 8.18 12.38 -4.33
N LEU A 195 9.15 11.61 -3.84
CA LEU A 195 10.58 11.96 -3.82
C LEU A 195 11.10 12.31 -5.22
N PHE A 196 10.70 11.54 -6.23
CA PHE A 196 11.10 11.76 -7.61
C PHE A 196 10.12 12.63 -8.42
N ASN A 197 9.17 13.32 -7.75
CA ASN A 197 8.23 14.24 -8.37
C ASN A 197 8.57 15.70 -7.97
N PRO A 198 8.87 16.60 -8.91
CA PRO A 198 9.14 18.00 -8.59
C PRO A 198 8.02 18.62 -7.76
N LEU A 199 8.35 19.41 -6.74
CA LEU A 199 7.39 20.00 -5.79
C LEU A 199 6.50 18.96 -5.06
N GLY A 200 6.95 17.70 -4.98
CA GLY A 200 6.20 16.62 -4.33
C GLY A 200 5.97 16.83 -2.83
N PHE A 201 6.80 17.67 -2.18
CA PHE A 201 6.67 18.03 -0.76
C PHE A 201 6.42 19.53 -0.54
N ASP A 202 5.78 20.21 -1.48
CA ASP A 202 5.31 21.58 -1.30
C ASP A 202 3.92 21.57 -0.65
N TRP A 203 3.76 22.20 0.52
CA TRP A 203 2.51 22.18 1.28
C TRP A 203 1.29 22.62 0.46
N LEU A 204 1.39 23.73 -0.27
CA LEU A 204 0.27 24.24 -1.05
C LEU A 204 -0.09 23.28 -2.18
N LYS A 205 0.92 22.71 -2.86
CA LYS A 205 0.69 21.66 -3.87
C LYS A 205 0.04 20.42 -3.28
N THR A 206 0.47 19.95 -2.11
CA THR A 206 -0.15 18.80 -1.46
C THR A 206 -1.62 19.05 -1.13
N VAL A 207 -1.99 20.25 -0.68
CA VAL A 207 -3.39 20.60 -0.43
C VAL A 207 -4.21 20.57 -1.73
N TYR A 208 -3.71 21.18 -2.80
CA TYR A 208 -4.40 21.17 -4.10
C TYR A 208 -4.52 19.76 -4.69
N ASP A 209 -3.47 18.94 -4.53
CA ASP A 209 -3.47 17.55 -4.96
C ASP A 209 -4.52 16.71 -4.22
N PHE A 210 -4.75 16.99 -2.93
CA PHE A 210 -5.77 16.32 -2.15
C PHE A 210 -7.17 16.71 -2.63
N GLU A 211 -7.39 18.00 -2.90
CA GLU A 211 -8.64 18.49 -3.46
C GLU A 211 -8.91 17.88 -4.84
N GLU A 212 -7.91 17.85 -5.73
CA GLU A 212 -8.00 17.21 -7.06
C GLU A 212 -8.34 15.72 -6.94
N PHE A 213 -7.68 15.01 -6.01
CA PHE A 213 -7.95 13.60 -5.74
C PHE A 213 -9.40 13.39 -5.27
N MET A 214 -9.88 14.18 -4.31
CA MET A 214 -11.25 14.07 -3.82
C MET A 214 -12.27 14.42 -4.91
N ASN A 215 -12.00 15.44 -5.71
CA ASN A 215 -12.83 15.79 -6.87
C ASN A 215 -12.90 14.63 -7.87
N TRP A 216 -11.77 14.01 -8.22
CA TRP A 216 -11.69 12.85 -9.11
C TRP A 216 -12.44 11.62 -8.57
N ILE A 217 -12.36 11.36 -7.25
CA ILE A 217 -13.06 10.27 -6.58
C ILE A 217 -14.59 10.42 -6.66
N TRP A 218 -15.07 11.64 -6.42
CA TRP A 218 -16.51 11.93 -6.33
C TRP A 218 -17.13 12.39 -7.66
N TYR A 219 -16.33 12.57 -8.70
CA TYR A 219 -16.81 12.95 -10.02
C TYR A 219 -17.79 11.90 -10.58
N ARG A 220 -19.04 12.32 -10.73
CA ARG A 220 -20.12 11.57 -11.38
C ARG A 220 -20.39 12.19 -12.76
N ASP A 221 -20.81 11.34 -13.69
CA ASP A 221 -21.44 11.69 -14.98
C ASP A 221 -20.57 12.01 -16.20
N GLY A 222 -20.95 11.35 -17.30
CA GLY A 222 -20.63 11.69 -18.68
C GLY A 222 -20.33 10.46 -19.55
N VAL A 223 -21.00 10.35 -20.71
CA VAL A 223 -20.90 9.19 -21.63
C VAL A 223 -19.49 8.99 -22.19
N PHE A 224 -18.67 10.05 -22.22
CA PHE A 224 -17.30 10.06 -22.76
C PHE A 224 -16.22 10.42 -21.72
N VAL A 225 -16.50 10.17 -20.44
CA VAL A 225 -15.57 10.48 -19.36
C VAL A 225 -14.37 9.53 -19.40
N LYS A 226 -13.17 10.10 -19.27
CA LYS A 226 -11.91 9.36 -19.24
C LYS A 226 -11.56 8.95 -17.81
N ALA A 227 -10.74 7.91 -17.66
CA ALA A 227 -10.14 7.52 -16.37
C ALA A 227 -9.31 8.63 -15.68
N THR A 228 -8.97 9.71 -16.39
CA THR A 228 -8.33 10.91 -15.83
C THR A 228 -9.29 11.83 -15.07
N GLN A 229 -10.58 11.71 -15.32
CA GLN A 229 -11.60 12.62 -14.77
C GLN A 229 -12.46 11.93 -13.72
N SER A 230 -12.72 10.62 -13.87
CA SER A 230 -13.52 9.87 -12.91
C SER A 230 -12.79 8.65 -12.39
N TRP A 231 -12.83 8.47 -11.07
CA TRP A 231 -12.35 7.27 -10.39
C TRP A 231 -13.09 6.02 -10.84
N GLU A 232 -14.40 6.11 -11.08
CA GLU A 232 -15.20 4.93 -11.42
C GLU A 232 -14.78 4.36 -12.80
N HIS A 233 -14.53 5.22 -13.78
CA HIS A 233 -13.98 4.80 -15.07
C HIS A 233 -12.57 4.20 -14.93
N TRP A 234 -11.71 4.83 -14.13
CA TRP A 234 -10.38 4.27 -13.84
C TRP A 234 -10.47 2.90 -13.16
N TRP A 235 -11.38 2.73 -12.21
CA TRP A 235 -11.61 1.48 -11.48
C TRP A 235 -11.96 0.33 -12.42
N TYR A 236 -12.89 0.57 -13.36
CA TYR A 236 -13.25 -0.41 -14.38
C TYR A 236 -12.11 -0.67 -15.38
N GLU A 237 -11.37 0.36 -15.81
CA GLU A 237 -10.21 0.20 -16.68
C GLU A 237 -9.10 -0.62 -16.03
N GLU A 238 -8.82 -0.38 -14.74
CA GLU A 238 -7.77 -1.07 -14.00
C GLU A 238 -8.10 -2.57 -13.83
N GLN A 239 -9.39 -2.89 -13.69
CA GLN A 239 -9.90 -4.27 -13.57
C GLN A 239 -10.12 -4.97 -14.92
N TYR A 240 -9.88 -4.29 -16.04
CA TYR A 240 -10.20 -4.83 -17.36
C TYR A 240 -9.51 -6.17 -17.64
N HIS A 241 -8.31 -6.40 -17.10
CA HIS A 241 -7.60 -7.66 -17.26
C HIS A 241 -8.40 -8.89 -16.75
N LEU A 242 -9.20 -8.73 -15.69
CA LEU A 242 -10.04 -9.80 -15.13
C LEU A 242 -11.14 -10.28 -16.10
N VAL A 243 -11.45 -9.47 -17.12
CA VAL A 243 -12.41 -9.81 -18.18
C VAL A 243 -11.85 -10.87 -19.11
N THR A 244 -10.59 -10.71 -19.48
CA THR A 244 -9.90 -11.58 -20.45
C THR A 244 -9.25 -12.79 -19.77
N THR A 245 -9.20 -12.82 -18.43
CA THR A 245 -8.61 -13.91 -17.65
C THR A 245 -9.34 -15.23 -17.82
N SER A 246 -8.56 -16.31 -17.94
CA SER A 246 -9.03 -17.71 -17.96
C SER A 246 -9.66 -18.14 -16.62
N LEU A 247 -10.36 -19.28 -16.61
CA LEU A 247 -10.92 -19.83 -15.36
C LEU A 247 -9.85 -20.08 -14.30
N TRP A 248 -8.68 -20.58 -14.71
CA TRP A 248 -7.54 -20.81 -13.82
C TRP A 248 -6.97 -19.51 -13.24
N GLY A 249 -6.85 -18.46 -14.05
CA GLY A 249 -6.41 -17.16 -13.55
C GLY A 249 -7.39 -16.54 -12.55
N LYS A 250 -8.69 -16.72 -12.76
CA LYS A 250 -9.72 -16.30 -11.78
C LYS A 250 -9.65 -17.08 -10.48
N LEU A 251 -9.43 -18.40 -10.56
CA LEU A 251 -9.24 -19.24 -9.38
C LEU A 251 -7.98 -18.82 -8.61
N LEU A 252 -6.86 -18.56 -9.30
CA LEU A 252 -5.63 -18.08 -8.68
C LEU A 252 -5.83 -16.72 -7.99
N GLU A 253 -6.56 -15.79 -8.61
CA GLU A 253 -6.92 -14.51 -7.96
C GLU A 253 -7.73 -14.74 -6.67
N ILE A 254 -8.70 -15.64 -6.68
CA ILE A 254 -9.46 -15.97 -5.47
C ILE A 254 -8.52 -16.53 -4.39
N VAL A 255 -7.70 -17.54 -4.73
CA VAL A 255 -6.74 -18.17 -3.81
C VAL A 255 -5.78 -17.14 -3.22
N LEU A 256 -5.22 -16.25 -4.06
CA LEU A 256 -4.34 -15.19 -3.61
C LEU A 256 -5.07 -14.24 -2.66
N ASN A 257 -6.33 -13.90 -2.91
CA ASN A 257 -7.10 -12.99 -2.04
C ASN A 257 -7.54 -13.63 -0.71
N LEU A 258 -7.61 -14.98 -0.61
CA LEU A 258 -7.91 -15.66 0.65
C LEU A 258 -6.92 -15.32 1.77
N ARG A 259 -5.68 -14.94 1.41
CA ARG A 259 -4.65 -14.54 2.38
C ARG A 259 -5.10 -13.41 3.30
N PHE A 260 -5.95 -12.49 2.82
CA PHE A 260 -6.42 -11.37 3.63
C PHE A 260 -7.29 -11.81 4.82
N PHE A 261 -7.98 -12.95 4.72
CA PHE A 261 -8.77 -13.50 5.82
C PHE A 261 -7.91 -14.05 6.95
N PHE A 262 -6.63 -14.32 6.68
CA PHE A 262 -5.68 -14.74 7.71
C PHE A 262 -5.43 -13.64 8.76
N PHE A 263 -5.52 -12.36 8.38
CA PHE A 263 -5.45 -11.26 9.36
C PHE A 263 -6.57 -11.35 10.39
N GLN A 264 -7.82 -11.52 9.93
CA GLN A 264 -8.94 -11.69 10.84
C GLN A 264 -8.82 -12.97 11.66
N TYR A 265 -8.46 -14.08 11.03
CA TYR A 265 -8.25 -15.34 11.74
C TYR A 265 -7.23 -15.18 12.88
N GLY A 266 -6.03 -14.69 12.61
CA GLY A 266 -4.96 -14.63 13.60
C GLY A 266 -5.15 -13.54 14.66
N ILE A 267 -5.69 -12.37 14.30
CA ILE A 267 -5.85 -11.26 15.24
C ILE A 267 -7.03 -11.52 16.20
N VAL A 268 -8.14 -12.08 15.73
CA VAL A 268 -9.35 -12.29 16.55
C VAL A 268 -9.08 -13.20 17.74
N TYR A 269 -8.25 -14.24 17.61
CA TYR A 269 -7.91 -15.11 18.74
C TYR A 269 -7.10 -14.40 19.82
N ASN A 270 -6.39 -13.32 19.46
CA ASN A 270 -5.59 -12.53 20.39
C ASN A 270 -6.35 -11.34 21.00
N LEU A 271 -7.62 -11.12 20.62
CA LEU A 271 -8.47 -10.10 21.24
C LEU A 271 -8.90 -10.53 22.64
N GLY A 272 -9.03 -9.58 23.57
CA GLY A 272 -9.48 -9.86 24.94
C GLY A 272 -10.85 -10.54 25.01
N ILE A 273 -11.71 -10.28 24.02
CA ILE A 273 -13.05 -10.87 23.87
C ILE A 273 -13.00 -12.41 23.76
N SER A 274 -11.93 -12.98 23.21
CA SER A 274 -11.85 -14.43 22.94
C SER A 274 -11.65 -15.27 24.20
N GLY A 275 -11.29 -14.65 25.34
CA GLY A 275 -11.05 -15.36 26.60
C GLY A 275 -10.01 -16.49 26.49
N GLN A 276 -9.02 -16.33 25.60
CA GLN A 276 -8.02 -17.35 25.22
C GLN A 276 -8.60 -18.64 24.60
N SER A 277 -9.90 -18.67 24.28
CA SER A 277 -10.52 -19.83 23.62
C SER A 277 -10.10 -19.89 22.15
N ARG A 278 -9.39 -20.96 21.77
CA ARG A 278 -8.92 -21.20 20.39
C ARG A 278 -9.95 -21.95 19.53
N SER A 279 -11.22 -21.84 19.86
CA SER A 279 -12.26 -22.57 19.12
C SER A 279 -12.50 -21.92 17.76
N GLY A 280 -12.58 -22.72 16.70
CA GLY A 280 -12.90 -22.23 15.34
C GLY A 280 -14.20 -21.42 15.27
N PHE A 281 -15.09 -21.62 16.25
CA PHE A 281 -16.32 -20.84 16.39
C PHE A 281 -16.07 -19.36 16.64
N VAL A 282 -15.02 -18.96 17.38
CA VAL A 282 -14.71 -17.53 17.62
C VAL A 282 -14.46 -16.82 16.30
N TYR A 283 -13.70 -17.46 15.41
CA TYR A 283 -13.48 -16.94 14.07
C TYR A 283 -14.78 -16.85 13.28
N LEU A 284 -15.62 -17.89 13.28
CA LEU A 284 -16.92 -17.84 12.59
C LEU A 284 -17.84 -16.74 13.13
N TRP A 285 -17.91 -16.55 14.45
CA TRP A 285 -18.66 -15.47 15.08
C TRP A 285 -18.14 -14.09 14.71
N SER A 286 -16.82 -13.94 14.48
CA SER A 286 -16.25 -12.65 14.08
C SER A 286 -16.76 -12.16 12.71
N TRP A 287 -17.22 -13.06 11.83
CA TRP A 287 -17.84 -12.68 10.56
C TRP A 287 -19.16 -11.95 10.72
N ILE A 288 -19.86 -12.14 11.84
CA ILE A 288 -21.10 -11.40 12.13
C ILE A 288 -20.81 -9.90 12.17
N PHE A 289 -19.65 -9.46 12.66
CA PHE A 289 -19.29 -8.04 12.64
C PHE A 289 -19.20 -7.48 11.21
N ILE A 290 -18.61 -8.23 10.27
CA ILE A 290 -18.51 -7.82 8.87
C ILE A 290 -19.91 -7.76 8.24
N PHE A 291 -20.73 -8.81 8.41
CA PHE A 291 -22.06 -8.85 7.83
C PHE A 291 -23.00 -7.81 8.45
N ALA A 292 -22.90 -7.56 9.75
CA ALA A 292 -23.64 -6.51 10.44
C ALA A 292 -23.22 -5.12 9.95
N ALA A 293 -21.91 -4.85 9.86
CA ALA A 293 -21.41 -3.59 9.31
C ALA A 293 -21.86 -3.38 7.86
N PHE A 294 -21.85 -4.42 7.04
CA PHE A 294 -22.36 -4.37 5.67
C PHE A 294 -23.87 -4.13 5.61
N GLY A 295 -24.67 -4.81 6.45
CA GLY A 295 -26.12 -4.61 6.53
C GLY A 295 -26.50 -3.20 7.02
N ILE A 296 -25.78 -2.69 8.01
CA ILE A 296 -25.88 -1.30 8.47
C ILE A 296 -25.59 -0.33 7.32
N TYR A 297 -24.50 -0.57 6.59
CA TYR A 297 -24.12 0.25 5.46
C TYR A 297 -25.20 0.27 4.36
N LEU A 298 -25.73 -0.90 3.99
CA LEU A 298 -26.82 -1.01 3.01
C LEU A 298 -28.07 -0.25 3.48
N THR A 299 -28.42 -0.37 4.76
CA THR A 299 -29.55 0.33 5.36
C THR A 299 -29.34 1.85 5.29
N MET A 300 -28.14 2.33 5.61
CA MET A 300 -27.79 3.75 5.51
C MET A 300 -27.84 4.27 4.08
N VAL A 301 -27.35 3.51 3.11
CA VAL A 301 -27.46 3.87 1.68
C VAL A 301 -28.92 3.97 1.26
N TYR A 302 -29.76 3.02 1.67
CA TYR A 302 -31.20 3.04 1.39
C TYR A 302 -31.89 4.26 2.01
N VAL A 303 -31.62 4.55 3.30
CA VAL A 303 -32.17 5.72 4.00
C VAL A 303 -31.71 7.02 3.33
N ARG A 304 -30.43 7.13 2.97
CA ARG A 304 -29.89 8.33 2.31
C ARG A 304 -30.48 8.54 0.92
N ASN A 305 -30.65 7.49 0.13
CA ASN A 305 -31.19 7.60 -1.22
C ASN A 305 -32.70 7.95 -1.21
N ASN A 306 -33.47 7.40 -0.27
CA ASN A 306 -34.92 7.64 -0.21
C ASN A 306 -35.30 8.95 0.51
N TYR A 307 -34.58 9.30 1.58
CA TYR A 307 -34.94 10.42 2.46
C TYR A 307 -33.96 11.60 2.39
N GLY A 308 -32.77 11.41 1.79
CA GLY A 308 -31.70 12.42 1.80
C GLY A 308 -32.03 13.72 1.08
N ALA A 309 -32.79 13.69 -0.01
CA ALA A 309 -33.17 14.90 -0.74
C ALA A 309 -34.45 15.56 -0.23
N LYS A 310 -35.34 14.81 0.45
CA LYS A 310 -36.68 15.28 0.83
C LYS A 310 -36.84 15.57 2.32
N LYS A 311 -36.13 14.85 3.18
CA LYS A 311 -36.28 14.95 4.64
C LYS A 311 -34.95 14.68 5.37
N HIS A 312 -34.04 15.67 5.37
CA HIS A 312 -32.73 15.59 6.02
C HIS A 312 -32.78 15.15 7.50
N ILE A 313 -33.89 15.43 8.20
CA ILE A 313 -34.04 15.07 9.62
C ILE A 313 -34.04 13.55 9.86
N TYR A 314 -34.60 12.75 8.94
CA TYR A 314 -34.62 11.28 9.10
C TYR A 314 -33.24 10.68 8.88
N VAL A 315 -32.45 11.25 7.96
CA VAL A 315 -31.06 10.83 7.75
C VAL A 315 -30.22 11.14 8.99
N ARG A 316 -30.30 12.37 9.50
CA ARG A 316 -29.59 12.77 10.72
C ARG A 316 -30.02 11.96 11.94
N LEU A 317 -31.31 11.65 12.06
CA LEU A 317 -31.83 10.81 13.14
C LEU A 317 -31.30 9.38 13.03
N ALA A 318 -31.30 8.79 11.83
CA ALA A 318 -30.69 7.47 11.60
C ALA A 318 -29.20 7.46 11.95
N GLU A 319 -28.44 8.49 11.54
CA GLU A 319 -27.02 8.66 11.89
C GLU A 319 -26.82 8.80 13.41
N SER A 320 -27.67 9.59 14.09
CA SER A 320 -27.59 9.72 15.55
C SER A 320 -27.92 8.40 16.27
N LEU A 321 -28.92 7.66 15.78
CA LEU A 321 -29.30 6.36 16.35
C LEU A 321 -28.17 5.35 16.17
N LEU A 322 -27.53 5.34 15.00
CA LEU A 322 -26.35 4.53 14.75
C LEU A 322 -25.22 4.85 15.73
N MET A 323 -24.95 6.13 15.96
CA MET A 323 -23.91 6.56 16.90
C MET A 323 -24.22 6.11 18.33
N VAL A 324 -25.47 6.28 18.78
CA VAL A 324 -25.92 5.82 20.10
C VAL A 324 -25.81 4.30 20.22
N LEU A 325 -26.26 3.54 19.21
CA LEU A 325 -26.15 2.08 19.18
C LEU A 325 -24.68 1.63 19.23
N GLY A 326 -23.79 2.33 18.52
CA GLY A 326 -22.34 2.06 18.55
C GLY A 326 -21.74 2.29 19.94
N ILE A 327 -22.11 3.38 20.61
CA ILE A 327 -21.65 3.68 21.98
C ILE A 327 -22.17 2.62 22.96
N LEU A 328 -23.46 2.26 22.87
CA LEU A 328 -24.05 1.21 23.70
C LEU A 328 -23.39 -0.15 23.46
N LEU A 329 -23.04 -0.48 22.21
CA LEU A 329 -22.31 -1.71 21.88
C LEU A 329 -20.94 -1.73 22.56
N VAL A 330 -20.18 -0.63 22.52
CA VAL A 330 -18.86 -0.55 23.18
C VAL A 330 -19.01 -0.67 24.70
N ILE A 331 -20.02 -0.04 25.30
CA ILE A 331 -20.31 -0.16 26.74
C ILE A 331 -20.66 -1.61 27.10
N ALA A 332 -21.53 -2.26 26.31
CA ALA A 332 -21.92 -3.65 26.52
C ALA A 332 -20.71 -4.60 26.39
N LEU A 333 -19.89 -4.44 25.34
CA LEU A 333 -18.66 -5.23 25.18
C LEU A 333 -17.75 -5.08 26.39
N ARG A 334 -17.60 -3.88 26.95
CA ARG A 334 -16.78 -3.65 28.16
C ARG A 334 -17.39 -4.27 29.43
N GLN A 335 -18.72 -4.25 29.56
CA GLN A 335 -19.39 -4.76 30.76
C GLN A 335 -19.43 -6.30 30.79
N PHE A 336 -19.58 -6.93 29.62
CA PHE A 336 -19.78 -8.38 29.50
C PHE A 336 -18.51 -9.14 29.10
N THR A 337 -17.46 -8.47 28.64
CA THR A 337 -16.19 -9.10 28.21
C THR A 337 -14.98 -8.28 28.65
N ASP A 338 -13.78 -8.87 28.68
CA ASP A 338 -12.51 -8.19 29.01
C ASP A 338 -12.00 -7.26 27.87
N PHE A 339 -12.92 -6.54 27.22
CA PHE A 339 -12.64 -5.69 26.08
C PHE A 339 -11.89 -4.42 26.48
N ARG A 340 -10.74 -4.17 25.84
CA ARG A 340 -9.95 -2.94 26.02
C ARG A 340 -10.22 -1.97 24.87
N TYR A 341 -10.12 -0.66 25.13
CA TYR A 341 -10.27 0.35 24.06
C TYR A 341 -9.27 0.16 22.91
N VAL A 342 -8.08 -0.38 23.20
CA VAL A 342 -7.07 -0.73 22.18
C VAL A 342 -7.56 -1.84 21.24
N ASP A 343 -8.44 -2.73 21.73
CA ASP A 343 -9.00 -3.83 20.94
C ASP A 343 -9.89 -3.31 19.79
N ILE A 344 -10.43 -2.08 19.88
CA ILE A 344 -11.11 -1.42 18.74
C ILE A 344 -10.13 -1.23 17.59
N PHE A 345 -8.96 -0.65 17.85
CA PHE A 345 -7.96 -0.40 16.82
C PHE A 345 -7.40 -1.71 16.26
N ILE A 346 -7.15 -2.71 17.13
CA ILE A 346 -6.70 -4.04 16.71
C ILE A 346 -7.76 -4.73 15.84
N SER A 347 -9.05 -4.58 16.16
CA SER A 347 -10.13 -5.13 15.34
C SER A 347 -10.20 -4.50 13.95
N LEU A 348 -9.88 -3.20 13.80
CA LEU A 348 -9.79 -2.56 12.49
C LEU A 348 -8.67 -3.18 11.64
N LEU A 349 -7.53 -3.50 12.24
CA LEU A 349 -6.42 -4.19 11.57
C LEU A 349 -6.80 -5.61 11.09
N ALA A 350 -7.81 -6.23 11.69
CA ALA A 350 -8.37 -7.51 11.26
C ALA A 350 -9.42 -7.36 10.15
N PHE A 351 -10.38 -6.45 10.36
CA PHE A 351 -11.56 -6.36 9.52
C PHE A 351 -11.34 -5.56 8.22
N ILE A 352 -10.47 -4.55 8.22
CA ILE A 352 -10.18 -3.77 7.00
C ILE A 352 -9.57 -4.65 5.90
N PRO A 353 -8.49 -5.44 6.16
CA PRO A 353 -7.94 -6.35 5.16
C PRO A 353 -8.96 -7.39 4.72
N SER A 354 -9.79 -7.90 5.64
CA SER A 354 -10.81 -8.92 5.31
C SER A 354 -11.91 -8.35 4.43
N GLY A 355 -12.38 -7.12 4.70
CA GLY A 355 -13.29 -6.40 3.81
C GLY A 355 -12.69 -6.14 2.42
N TRP A 356 -11.40 -5.81 2.37
CA TRP A 356 -10.67 -5.67 1.11
C TRP A 356 -10.54 -7.00 0.35
N GLY A 357 -10.31 -8.12 1.05
CA GLY A 357 -10.30 -9.46 0.47
C GLY A 357 -11.65 -9.83 -0.13
N LEU A 358 -12.75 -9.60 0.59
CA LEU A 358 -14.11 -9.79 0.06
C LEU A 358 -14.37 -8.93 -1.18
N LEU A 359 -13.97 -7.66 -1.14
CA LEU A 359 -14.13 -6.75 -2.27
C LEU A 359 -13.32 -7.23 -3.49
N SER A 360 -12.11 -7.73 -3.28
CA SER A 360 -11.23 -8.24 -4.34
C SER A 360 -11.79 -9.53 -4.94
N ILE A 361 -12.35 -10.42 -4.12
CA ILE A 361 -13.06 -11.63 -4.60
C ILE A 361 -14.32 -11.24 -5.37
N ALA A 362 -15.10 -10.26 -4.89
CA ALA A 362 -16.29 -9.78 -5.57
C ALA A 362 -15.97 -9.21 -6.98
N GLN A 363 -14.80 -8.60 -7.16
CA GLN A 363 -14.34 -8.10 -8.47
C GLN A 363 -14.11 -9.23 -9.49
N VAL A 364 -13.73 -10.42 -9.04
CA VAL A 364 -13.58 -11.61 -9.89
C VAL A 364 -14.95 -12.12 -10.37
N PHE A 365 -15.98 -12.03 -9.53
CA PHE A 365 -17.34 -12.51 -9.82
C PHE A 365 -18.19 -11.50 -10.58
N ARG A 366 -17.91 -11.39 -11.88
CA ARG A 366 -18.56 -10.44 -12.80
C ARG A 366 -20.09 -10.56 -12.99
N PRO A 367 -20.77 -11.73 -12.86
CA PRO A 367 -22.24 -11.81 -12.98
C PRO A 367 -22.98 -10.92 -11.98
N LEU A 368 -22.33 -10.57 -10.87
CA LEU A 368 -22.88 -9.66 -9.88
C LEU A 368 -23.06 -8.23 -10.41
N ARG A 369 -22.40 -7.84 -11.52
CA ARG A 369 -22.46 -6.48 -12.08
C ARG A 369 -23.87 -6.01 -12.43
N HIS A 370 -24.75 -6.93 -12.81
CA HIS A 370 -26.14 -6.60 -13.16
C HIS A 370 -27.07 -6.51 -11.96
N THR A 371 -26.56 -6.75 -10.75
CA THR A 371 -27.35 -6.73 -9.52
C THR A 371 -27.19 -5.42 -8.76
N ARG A 372 -28.20 -5.05 -7.96
CA ARG A 372 -28.12 -3.89 -7.05
C ARG A 372 -26.98 -3.99 -6.01
N LEU A 373 -26.47 -5.20 -5.77
CA LEU A 373 -25.33 -5.40 -4.88
C LEU A 373 -24.04 -4.84 -5.49
N TRP A 374 -23.92 -4.75 -6.82
CA TRP A 374 -22.75 -4.18 -7.47
C TRP A 374 -22.56 -2.70 -7.16
N ASP A 375 -23.64 -1.92 -7.14
CA ASP A 375 -23.59 -0.50 -6.75
C ASP A 375 -23.04 -0.33 -5.33
N SER A 376 -23.35 -1.30 -4.45
CA SER A 376 -22.82 -1.35 -3.09
C SER A 376 -21.34 -1.70 -3.06
N VAL A 377 -20.90 -2.66 -3.89
CA VAL A 377 -19.49 -3.02 -4.09
C VAL A 377 -18.69 -1.83 -4.61
N VAL A 378 -19.18 -1.12 -5.64
CA VAL A 378 -18.54 0.07 -6.20
C VAL A 378 -18.42 1.17 -5.14
N SER A 379 -19.48 1.40 -4.37
CA SER A 379 -19.44 2.43 -3.33
C SER A 379 -18.50 2.06 -2.18
N LEU A 380 -18.44 0.79 -1.75
CA LEU A 380 -17.45 0.32 -0.77
C LEU A 380 -16.01 0.43 -1.30
N ALA A 381 -15.79 0.04 -2.55
CA ALA A 381 -14.50 0.22 -3.21
C ALA A 381 -14.06 1.68 -3.19
N ARG A 382 -14.97 2.63 -3.46
CA ARG A 382 -14.67 4.06 -3.41
C ARG A 382 -14.14 4.48 -2.03
N TYR A 383 -14.79 4.05 -0.96
CA TYR A 383 -14.32 4.36 0.40
C TYR A 383 -12.98 3.71 0.74
N CYS A 384 -12.74 2.46 0.31
CA CYS A 384 -11.43 1.82 0.48
C CYS A 384 -10.33 2.60 -0.25
N GLU A 385 -10.60 3.08 -1.46
CA GLU A 385 -9.64 3.86 -2.25
C GLU A 385 -9.38 5.24 -1.65
N ILE A 386 -10.39 5.90 -1.07
CA ILE A 386 -10.18 7.12 -0.27
C ILE A 386 -9.28 6.81 0.93
N MET A 387 -9.56 5.73 1.66
CA MET A 387 -8.76 5.34 2.83
C MET A 387 -7.30 5.09 2.46
N PHE A 388 -7.03 4.33 1.39
CA PHE A 388 -5.67 4.13 0.90
C PHE A 388 -5.01 5.43 0.44
N GLY A 389 -5.75 6.29 -0.26
CA GLY A 389 -5.27 7.61 -0.67
C GLY A 389 -4.83 8.46 0.53
N VAL A 390 -5.64 8.49 1.59
CA VAL A 390 -5.35 9.21 2.84
C VAL A 390 -4.15 8.61 3.58
N ILE A 391 -4.04 7.28 3.64
CA ILE A 391 -2.88 6.61 4.27
C ILE A 391 -1.58 6.96 3.55
N VAL A 392 -1.60 7.04 2.21
CA VAL A 392 -0.43 7.42 1.41
C VAL A 392 -0.11 8.91 1.55
N MET A 393 -1.13 9.76 1.49
CA MET A 393 -0.96 11.20 1.46
C MET A 393 -0.69 11.81 2.84
N GLY A 394 -1.16 11.20 3.92
CA GLY A 394 -0.97 11.69 5.29
C GLY A 394 0.50 11.93 5.63
N PRO A 395 1.39 10.93 5.49
CA PRO A 395 2.83 11.10 5.72
C PRO A 395 3.47 12.14 4.78
N VAL A 396 3.03 12.21 3.52
CA VAL A 396 3.51 13.22 2.56
C VAL A 396 3.12 14.63 3.02
N ALA A 397 1.89 14.83 3.48
CA ALA A 397 1.41 16.11 4.01
C ALA A 397 2.20 16.54 5.25
N VAL A 398 2.52 15.60 6.15
CA VAL A 398 3.38 15.87 7.31
C VAL A 398 4.77 16.32 6.88
N LEU A 399 5.41 15.61 5.95
CA LEU A 399 6.74 15.98 5.44
C LEU A 399 6.72 17.30 4.65
N SER A 400 5.63 17.59 3.96
CA SER A 400 5.46 18.84 3.19
C SER A 400 5.29 20.06 4.09
N TRP A 401 4.74 19.85 5.29
CA TRP A 401 4.62 20.88 6.31
C TRP A 401 5.95 21.13 7.04
N MET A 402 6.88 20.16 7.05
CA MET A 402 8.19 20.34 7.70
C MET A 402 9.08 21.31 6.91
N PRO A 403 9.72 22.28 7.59
CA PRO A 403 10.60 23.23 6.92
C PRO A 403 11.85 22.52 6.35
N GLY A 404 12.25 22.89 5.13
CA GLY A 404 13.49 22.45 4.49
C GLY A 404 13.41 21.15 3.67
N PHE A 405 12.35 20.34 3.83
CA PHE A 405 12.23 19.06 3.12
C PHE A 405 12.07 19.27 1.60
N GLN A 406 11.25 20.23 1.19
CA GLN A 406 11.12 20.65 -0.22
C GLN A 406 12.46 21.10 -0.82
N SER A 407 13.27 21.84 -0.06
CA SER A 407 14.58 22.35 -0.49
C SER A 407 15.57 21.20 -0.69
N MET A 408 15.59 20.25 0.24
CA MET A 408 16.39 19.03 0.15
C MET A 408 16.00 18.20 -1.08
N GLN A 409 14.70 17.97 -1.28
CA GLN A 409 14.19 17.24 -2.45
C GLN A 409 14.64 17.88 -3.76
N THR A 410 14.50 19.21 -3.88
CA THR A 410 14.86 19.95 -5.09
C THR A 410 16.35 19.82 -5.41
N ARG A 411 17.23 19.84 -4.40
CA ARG A 411 18.68 19.65 -4.58
C ARG A 411 19.05 18.22 -4.99
N ILE A 412 18.33 17.22 -4.50
CA ILE A 412 18.54 15.82 -4.89
C ILE A 412 18.11 15.61 -6.35
N LEU A 413 16.98 16.20 -6.75
CA LEU A 413 16.42 16.07 -8.11
C LEU A 413 17.17 16.88 -9.17
N PHE A 414 17.68 18.05 -8.80
CA PHE A 414 18.23 19.01 -9.73
C PHE A 414 19.61 19.49 -9.31
N ASN A 415 20.56 19.45 -10.25
CA ASN A 415 21.87 20.08 -10.08
C ASN A 415 21.70 21.58 -9.71
N GLU A 416 22.57 22.12 -8.85
CA GLU A 416 22.55 23.53 -8.46
C GLU A 416 22.54 24.49 -9.65
N ALA A 417 23.29 24.19 -10.71
CA ALA A 417 23.33 25.02 -11.92
C ALA A 417 21.94 25.12 -12.59
N PHE A 418 21.21 24.01 -12.60
CA PHE A 418 19.86 23.94 -13.14
C PHE A 418 18.84 24.60 -12.21
N SER A 419 18.98 24.42 -10.90
CA SER A 419 18.14 25.07 -9.88
C SER A 419 18.29 26.59 -9.90
N LYS A 420 19.52 27.11 -10.06
CA LYS A 420 19.80 28.54 -10.24
C LYS A 420 19.18 29.06 -11.54
N GLY A 421 19.29 28.30 -12.64
CA GLY A 421 18.63 28.63 -13.91
C GLY A 421 17.11 28.73 -13.80
N LEU A 422 16.47 27.81 -13.07
CA LEU A 422 15.03 27.86 -12.78
C LEU A 422 14.62 29.07 -11.96
N GLN A 423 15.40 29.44 -10.93
CA GLN A 423 15.14 30.63 -10.13
C GLN A 423 15.25 31.90 -10.96
N VAL A 424 16.28 32.00 -11.81
CA VAL A 424 16.45 33.12 -12.75
C VAL A 424 15.28 33.18 -13.73
N PHE A 425 14.86 32.05 -14.29
CA PHE A 425 13.70 31.98 -15.20
C PHE A 425 12.41 32.46 -14.50
N LYS A 426 12.18 32.04 -13.25
CA LYS A 426 11.01 32.45 -12.47
C LYS A 426 11.00 33.97 -12.24
N ILE A 427 12.13 34.54 -11.87
CA ILE A 427 12.30 36.00 -11.67
C ILE A 427 12.10 36.77 -12.98
N ILE A 428 12.61 36.28 -14.11
CA ILE A 428 12.43 36.91 -15.42
C ILE A 428 10.96 36.87 -15.85
N THR A 429 10.28 35.74 -15.60
CA THR A 429 8.86 35.58 -15.95
C THR A 429 7.97 36.47 -15.06
N GLU A 430 8.26 36.59 -13.77
CA GLU A 430 7.58 37.52 -12.86
C GLU A 430 7.85 38.99 -13.21
N LYS A 431 9.08 39.34 -13.62
CA LYS A 431 9.40 40.69 -14.08
C LYS A 431 8.73 41.05 -15.40
N GLY A 432 8.63 40.11 -16.34
CA GLY A 432 7.92 40.31 -17.60
C GLY A 432 6.43 40.64 -17.38
N TYR A 433 5.81 39.99 -16.38
CA TYR A 433 4.42 40.25 -16.01
C TYR A 433 4.21 41.60 -15.31
N GLN A 434 5.25 42.16 -14.66
CA GLN A 434 5.20 43.49 -14.04
C GLN A 434 5.49 44.63 -15.03
N THR A 435 6.07 44.36 -16.19
CA THR A 435 6.30 45.36 -17.23
C THR A 435 5.17 45.48 -18.26
N ASP A 436 4.24 44.52 -18.27
CA ASP A 436 3.07 44.48 -19.17
C ASP A 436 1.75 44.93 -18.47
N VAL A 437 1.84 45.52 -17.28
CA VAL A 437 0.75 46.25 -16.57
C VAL A 437 1.18 47.71 -16.42
#